data_AF-A0A916R8A6-F1
#
_entry.id   AF-A0A916R8A6-F1
#
_cell.length_a   1.000
_cell.length_b   1.000
_cell.length_c   1.000
_cell.angle_alpha   90.00
_cell.angle_beta   90.00
_cell.angle_gamma   90.00
#
_symmetry.space_group_name_H-M   'P 1'
#
loop_
_entity.id
_entity.type
_entity.pdbx_description
1 polymer ?
#
loop_
_entity_poly.entity_id
_entity_poly.type
_entity_poly.pdbx_seq_one_letter_code
_entity_poly.pdbx_strand_id
1 'polypeptide(L)'
;MNKTTIIPLESGDTADATLCERLTRDEFEKRYFSMPKHKKAELIEGIVYIASPLRFSAHGEPHLQINTWLGVYTAATPGVRSADNATTRLDKNN
;
A
#
# COMPACT_ATOMS: atom_id res chain seq x y z
N MET A 1 17.23 -29.32 6.12
CA MET A 1 16.57 -28.05 6.49
C MET A 1 15.57 -27.70 5.40
N ASN A 2 14.26 -27.82 5.67
CA ASN A 2 13.24 -27.45 4.69
C ASN A 2 13.22 -25.93 4.56
N LYS A 3 13.60 -25.44 3.38
CA LYS A 3 13.47 -24.03 3.03
C LYS A 3 11.98 -23.80 2.83
N THR A 4 11.29 -23.21 3.80
CA THR A 4 9.89 -22.80 3.64
C THR A 4 9.85 -21.75 2.54
N THR A 5 9.46 -22.16 1.33
CA THR A 5 9.28 -21.25 0.19
C THR A 5 8.15 -20.28 0.52
N ILE A 6 8.49 -19.01 0.75
CA ILE A 6 7.50 -17.94 0.95
C ILE A 6 6.94 -17.60 -0.43
N ILE A 7 5.63 -17.77 -0.60
CA ILE A 7 4.93 -17.48 -1.86
C ILE A 7 4.88 -15.94 -2.04
N PRO A 8 5.18 -15.41 -3.24
CA PRO A 8 5.08 -13.97 -3.52
C PRO A 8 3.66 -13.43 -3.31
N LEU A 9 3.55 -12.12 -3.03
CA LEU A 9 2.28 -11.42 -3.07
C LEU A 9 1.81 -11.25 -4.53
N GLU A 10 0.52 -11.49 -4.76
CA GLU A 10 -0.18 -11.24 -6.02
C GLU A 10 -1.36 -10.28 -5.77
N SER A 11 -1.72 -9.48 -6.77
CA SER A 11 -2.86 -8.56 -6.65
C SER A 11 -4.16 -9.34 -6.74
N GLY A 12 -5.09 -9.02 -5.85
CA GLY A 12 -6.39 -9.67 -5.73
C GLY A 12 -7.51 -9.03 -6.55
N ASP A 13 -7.20 -8.02 -7.35
CA ASP A 13 -8.11 -7.19 -8.15
C ASP A 13 -8.81 -7.96 -9.29
N THR A 14 -8.69 -9.29 -9.33
CA THR A 14 -9.39 -10.13 -10.30
C THR A 14 -10.90 -9.99 -10.13
N ALA A 15 -11.63 -9.87 -11.24
CA ALA A 15 -13.08 -9.66 -11.25
C ALA A 15 -13.91 -10.75 -10.52
N ASP A 16 -13.28 -11.88 -10.20
CA ASP A 16 -13.85 -12.95 -9.40
C ASP A 16 -13.29 -12.92 -7.97
N ALA A 17 -14.07 -12.31 -7.06
CA ALA A 17 -13.74 -12.24 -5.63
C ALA A 17 -13.73 -13.62 -4.94
N THR A 18 -14.28 -14.66 -5.56
CA THR A 18 -14.27 -16.04 -5.02
C THR A 18 -12.99 -16.82 -5.35
N LEU A 19 -12.15 -16.34 -6.28
CA LEU A 19 -10.83 -16.92 -6.61
C LEU A 19 -9.66 -16.20 -5.95
N CYS A 20 -9.90 -15.03 -5.34
CA CYS A 20 -8.87 -14.22 -4.72
C CYS A 20 -8.45 -14.77 -3.35
N GLU A 21 -7.15 -15.02 -3.15
CA GLU A 21 -6.59 -15.40 -1.85
C GLU A 21 -6.77 -14.25 -0.85
N ARG A 22 -7.57 -14.47 0.20
CA ARG A 22 -7.66 -13.54 1.32
C ARG A 22 -6.56 -13.83 2.33
N LEU A 23 -5.79 -12.80 2.68
CA LEU A 23 -4.71 -12.90 3.66
C LEU A 23 -5.08 -12.24 4.98
N THR A 24 -4.67 -12.86 6.08
CA THR A 24 -4.55 -12.16 7.35
C THR A 24 -3.39 -11.17 7.31
N ARG A 25 -3.40 -10.20 8.22
CA ARG A 25 -2.29 -9.24 8.38
C ARG A 25 -0.94 -9.92 8.55
N ASP A 26 -0.85 -10.94 9.39
CA ASP A 26 0.42 -11.62 9.69
C ASP A 26 0.97 -12.36 8.46
N GLU A 27 0.08 -12.98 7.68
CA GLU A 27 0.45 -13.62 6.40
C GLU A 27 0.92 -12.59 5.37
N PHE A 28 0.20 -11.47 5.24
CA PHE A 28 0.58 -10.36 4.38
C PHE A 28 1.95 -9.79 4.77
N GLU A 29 2.16 -9.43 6.04
CA GLU A 29 3.40 -8.82 6.50
C GLU A 29 4.61 -9.73 6.23
N LYS A 30 4.48 -11.03 6.50
CA LYS A 30 5.54 -12.02 6.22
C LYS A 30 5.91 -12.06 4.73
N ARG A 31 4.92 -12.08 3.84
CA ARG A 31 5.15 -12.09 2.38
C ARG A 31 5.67 -10.74 1.89
N TYR A 32 5.13 -9.64 2.43
CA TYR A 32 5.54 -8.26 2.12
C TYR A 32 7.03 -8.02 2.45
N PHE A 33 7.51 -8.45 3.61
CA PHE A 33 8.93 -8.33 3.97
C PHE A 33 9.87 -9.15 3.07
N SER A 34 9.34 -10.15 2.37
CA SER A 34 10.09 -10.97 1.41
C SER A 34 9.99 -10.44 -0.03
N MET A 35 9.14 -9.44 -0.28
CA MET A 35 8.90 -8.84 -1.59
C MET A 35 10.10 -7.97 -2.03
N PRO A 36 10.39 -7.86 -3.34
CA PRO A 36 11.38 -6.92 -3.82
C PRO A 36 11.09 -5.50 -3.35
N LYS A 37 12.10 -4.83 -2.75
CA LYS A 37 11.96 -3.52 -2.08
C LYS A 37 11.44 -2.37 -2.96
N HIS A 38 11.42 -2.54 -4.28
CA HIS A 38 10.92 -1.54 -5.23
C HIS A 38 9.42 -1.66 -5.52
N LYS A 39 8.74 -2.68 -4.95
CA LYS A 39 7.29 -2.85 -5.08
C LYS A 39 6.61 -2.47 -3.77
N LYS A 40 5.53 -1.71 -3.88
CA LYS A 40 4.61 -1.44 -2.77
C LYS A 40 3.35 -2.28 -2.94
N ALA A 41 2.79 -2.72 -1.83
CA ALA A 41 1.54 -3.44 -1.76
C ALA A 41 0.79 -3.02 -0.49
N GLU A 42 -0.53 -3.12 -0.54
CA GLU A 42 -1.46 -2.80 0.53
C GLU A 42 -2.36 -4.01 0.77
N LEU A 43 -2.77 -4.21 2.03
CA LEU A 43 -3.80 -5.18 2.39
C LEU A 43 -5.06 -4.38 2.74
N ILE A 44 -6.17 -4.65 2.07
CA ILE A 44 -7.47 -3.99 2.29
C ILE A 44 -8.57 -5.05 2.29
N GLU A 45 -9.27 -5.19 3.40
CA GLU A 45 -10.30 -6.20 3.69
C GLU A 45 -9.84 -7.62 3.37
N GLY A 46 -8.57 -7.92 3.69
CA GLY A 46 -7.91 -9.18 3.39
C GLY A 46 -7.47 -9.36 1.93
N ILE A 47 -7.70 -8.37 1.05
CA ILE A 47 -7.30 -8.40 -0.36
C ILE A 47 -6.00 -7.62 -0.55
N VAL A 48 -5.06 -8.21 -1.29
CA VAL A 48 -3.77 -7.58 -1.59
C VAL A 48 -3.88 -6.72 -2.85
N TYR A 49 -3.44 -5.48 -2.77
CA TYR A 49 -3.33 -4.57 -3.91
C TYR A 49 -1.87 -4.20 -4.15
N ILE A 50 -1.36 -4.44 -5.36
CA ILE A 50 0.01 -4.04 -5.73
C ILE A 50 -0.03 -2.69 -6.43
N ALA A 51 0.76 -1.74 -5.94
CA ALA A 51 0.79 -0.39 -6.49
C ALA A 51 1.21 -0.41 -7.98
N SER A 52 0.40 0.21 -8.83
CA SER A 52 0.69 0.35 -10.26
C SER A 52 1.78 1.39 -10.53
N PRO A 53 2.56 1.27 -11.63
CA PRO A 53 3.50 2.30 -12.04
C PRO A 53 2.82 3.65 -12.27
N LEU A 54 3.35 4.70 -11.64
CA LEU A 54 2.79 6.05 -11.71
C LEU A 54 3.32 6.79 -12.94
N ARG A 55 2.40 7.42 -13.70
CA ARG A 55 2.78 8.27 -14.83
C ARG A 55 2.96 9.71 -14.35
N PHE A 56 3.96 10.42 -14.91
CA PHE A 56 4.29 11.79 -14.50
C PHE A 56 3.08 12.73 -14.64
N SER A 57 2.57 12.95 -15.84
CA SER A 57 1.50 13.94 -16.08
C SER A 57 0.14 13.50 -15.51
N ALA A 58 -0.17 12.20 -15.56
CA ALA A 58 -1.48 11.71 -15.14
C ALA A 58 -1.62 11.47 -13.63
N HIS A 59 -0.50 11.40 -12.90
CA HIS A 59 -0.51 11.14 -11.45
C HIS A 59 0.53 11.96 -10.69
N GLY A 60 1.81 11.89 -11.07
CA GLY A 60 2.90 12.52 -10.30
C GLY A 60 2.78 14.04 -10.16
N GLU A 61 2.46 14.74 -11.24
CA GLU A 61 2.26 16.19 -11.25
C GLU A 61 1.03 16.63 -10.41
N PRO A 62 -0.18 16.10 -10.62
CA PRO A 62 -1.32 16.46 -9.78
C PRO A 62 -1.14 16.04 -8.31
N HIS A 63 -0.50 14.90 -8.04
CA HIS A 63 -0.15 14.46 -6.68
C HIS A 63 0.74 15.50 -5.98
N LEU A 64 1.78 16.00 -6.67
CA LEU A 64 2.67 17.02 -6.13
C LEU A 64 1.92 18.32 -5.79
N GLN A 65 1.02 18.77 -6.67
CA GLN A 65 0.25 20.00 -6.46
C GLN A 65 -0.63 19.91 -5.19
N ILE A 66 -1.34 18.80 -5.01
CA ILE A 66 -2.17 18.57 -3.82
C ILE A 66 -1.31 18.49 -2.56
N ASN A 67 -0.20 17.74 -2.60
CA ASN A 67 0.71 17.63 -1.46
C ASN A 67 1.31 18.98 -1.07
N THR A 68 1.61 19.85 -2.05
CA THR A 68 2.11 21.20 -1.78
C THR A 68 1.06 22.03 -1.03
N TRP A 69 -0.20 22.00 -1.48
CA TRP A 69 -1.30 22.71 -0.82
C TRP A 69 -1.50 22.21 0.64
N LEU A 70 -1.51 20.89 0.85
CA LEU A 70 -1.60 20.30 2.19
C LEU A 70 -0.38 20.61 3.06
N GLY A 71 0.80 20.67 2.46
CA GLY A 71 2.05 21.05 3.14
C GLY A 71 1.99 22.49 3.67
N VAL A 72 1.53 23.43 2.84
CA VAL A 72 1.32 24.83 3.26
C VAL A 72 0.30 24.90 4.39
N TYR A 73 -0.83 24.19 4.27
CA TYR A 73 -1.85 24.15 5.32
C TYR A 73 -1.31 23.61 6.64
N THR A 74 -0.55 22.50 6.59
CA THR A 74 0.06 21.87 7.77
C THR A 74 1.06 22.83 8.44
N ALA A 75 1.89 23.52 7.65
CA ALA A 75 2.87 24.48 8.16
C ALA A 75 2.21 25.68 8.86
N ALA A 76 1.03 26.10 8.41
CA ALA A 76 0.28 27.21 8.97
C ALA A 76 -0.63 26.83 10.16
N THR A 77 -0.82 25.53 10.43
CA THR A 77 -1.82 25.05 11.41
C THR A 77 -1.18 24.15 12.48
N PRO A 78 -0.77 24.72 13.63
CA PRO A 78 -0.15 23.94 14.71
C PRO A 78 -1.01 22.75 15.16
N GLY A 79 -0.38 21.58 15.30
CA GLY A 79 -1.05 20.34 15.70
C GLY A 79 -1.59 19.49 14.55
N VAL A 80 -1.66 20.02 13.33
CA VAL A 80 -1.97 19.22 12.14
C VAL A 80 -0.72 18.47 11.67
N ARG A 81 -0.91 17.23 11.20
CA ARG A 81 0.16 16.39 10.64
C ARG A 81 -0.25 15.95 9.24
N SER A 82 0.72 15.92 8.33
CA SER A 82 0.58 15.33 7.00
C SER A 82 1.76 14.38 6.74
N ALA A 83 1.51 13.35 5.94
CA ALA A 83 2.49 12.40 5.49
C ALA A 83 2.11 11.94 4.08
N ASP A 84 3.11 11.66 3.26
CA ASP A 84 2.92 11.13 1.91
C ASP A 84 3.60 9.77 1.83
N ASN A 85 2.99 8.83 1.10
CA ASN A 85 3.63 7.55 0.76
C ASN A 85 4.07 6.67 1.95
N ALA A 86 3.48 6.85 3.13
CA ALA A 86 3.82 6.15 4.36
C ALA A 86 3.06 4.81 4.53
N THR A 87 3.71 3.83 5.17
CA THR A 87 3.04 2.61 5.63
C THR A 87 2.21 2.92 6.87
N THR A 88 0.90 2.68 6.80
CA THR A 88 -0.03 2.85 7.93
C THR A 88 -0.65 1.51 8.28
N ARG A 89 -0.69 1.18 9.58
CA ARG A 89 -1.44 0.03 10.08
C ARG A 89 -2.80 0.52 10.57
N LEU A 90 -3.86 0.11 9.89
CA LEU A 90 -5.24 0.38 10.28
C LEU A 90 -5.71 -0.64 11.33
N ASP A 91 -6.97 -0.53 11.76
CA ASP A 91 -7.55 -1.48 12.72
C ASP A 91 -7.57 -2.92 12.19
N LYS A 92 -7.95 -3.88 13.03
CA LYS A 92 -7.84 -5.31 12.73
C LYS A 92 -8.73 -5.81 11.59
N ASN A 93 -9.68 -5.02 11.12
CA ASN A 93 -10.64 -5.44 10.10
C ASN A 93 -10.22 -5.06 8.68
N ASN A 94 -9.15 -4.26 8.54
CA ASN A 94 -8.60 -3.91 7.25
C ASN A 94 -7.96 -5.09 6.51
#